data_AF-A0A1F7R0R3-F1
#
_entry.id   AF-A0A1F7R0R3-F1
#
_cell.length_a   1.000
_cell.length_b   1.000
_cell.length_c   1.000
_cell.angle_alpha   90.00
_cell.angle_beta   90.00
_cell.angle_gamma   90.00
#
_symmetry.space_group_name_H-M   'P 1'
#
loop_
_entity.id
_entity.type
_entity.pdbx_description
1 polymer ?
#
loop_
_entity_poly.entity_id
_entity_poly.type
_entity_poly.pdbx_seq_one_letter_code
_entity_poly.pdbx_strand_id
1 'polypeptide(L)' 'MSEIDWTPLYRKYKGEWVALAKDEVTVISHGKDAKKVWEDATKKVSFTPLLFKVPTKNIAYIG' A
#
# COMPACT_ATOMS: atom_id res chain seq x y z
N MET A 1 -10.58 -3.39 -19.40
CA MET A 1 -10.09 -2.94 -18.09
C MET A 1 -9.35 -4.10 -17.47
N SER A 2 -8.05 -3.98 -17.21
CA SER A 2 -7.32 -4.97 -16.43
C SER A 2 -7.63 -4.74 -14.96
N GLU A 3 -8.30 -5.69 -14.32
CA GLU A 3 -8.51 -5.66 -12.88
C GLU A 3 -7.15 -5.82 -12.20
N ILE A 4 -6.78 -4.86 -11.34
CA ILE A 4 -5.58 -4.99 -10.53
C ILE A 4 -5.92 -5.95 -9.40
N ASP A 5 -5.21 -7.08 -9.30
CA ASP A 5 -5.39 -8.03 -8.19
C ASP A 5 -4.55 -7.58 -6.98
N TRP A 6 -5.22 -7.01 -5.97
CA TRP A 6 -4.61 -6.58 -4.71
C TRP A 6 -4.55 -7.70 -3.65
N THR A 7 -5.01 -8.92 -3.97
CA THR A 7 -4.99 -10.06 -3.05
C THR A 7 -3.58 -10.37 -2.51
N PRO A 8 -2.50 -10.32 -3.32
CA PRO A 8 -1.14 -10.52 -2.81
C PRO A 8 -0.71 -9.42 -1.83
N LEU A 9 -1.08 -8.17 -2.12
CA LEU A 9 -0.79 -7.02 -1.25
C LEU A 9 -1.48 -7.19 0.11
N TYR A 10 -2.76 -7.54 0.09
CA TYR A 10 -3.53 -7.81 1.31
C TYR A 10 -2.94 -8.97 2.11
N ARG A 11 -2.56 -10.08 1.46
CA ARG A 11 -1.98 -11.23 2.16
C ARG A 11 -0.66 -10.90 2.86
N LYS A 12 0.19 -10.07 2.24
CA LYS A 12 1.55 -9.79 2.74
C LYS A 12 1.60 -8.63 3.73
N TYR A 13 0.79 -7.59 3.53
CA TYR A 13 0.88 -6.33 4.29
C TYR A 13 -0.40 -6.01 5.09
N LYS A 14 -1.20 -7.03 5.41
CA LYS A 14 -2.46 -6.92 6.16
C LYS A 14 -2.31 -6.05 7.41
N GLY A 15 -3.05 -4.95 7.48
CA GLY A 15 -3.00 -4.04 8.63
C GLY A 15 -1.78 -3.11 8.68
N GLU A 16 -0.94 -3.09 7.65
CA GLU A 16 0.20 -2.19 7.51
C GLU A 16 -0.12 -1.03 6.56
N TRP A 17 0.61 0.06 6.75
CA TRP A 17 0.75 1.13 5.76
C TRP A 17 1.74 0.69 4.70
N VAL A 18 1.42 0.98 3.44
CA VAL A 18 2.21 0.60 2.29
C VAL A 18 2.35 1.81 1.38
N ALA A 19 3.57 2.15 0.99
CA ALA A 19 3.83 3.17 -0.01
C ALA A 19 4.02 2.49 -1.37
N LEU A 20 3.11 2.77 -2.30
CA LEU A 20 3.09 2.23 -3.65
C LEU A 20 3.71 3.22 -4.63
N ALA A 21 4.33 2.70 -5.69
CA ALA A 21 4.79 3.49 -6.82
C ALA A 21 3.63 3.99 -7.69
N LYS A 22 3.95 4.74 -8.75
CA LYS A 22 2.94 5.25 -9.72
C LYS A 22 2.18 4.14 -10.45
N ASP A 23 2.69 2.92 -10.44
CA ASP A 23 2.06 1.75 -11.04
C ASP A 23 1.02 1.09 -10.11
N GLU A 24 0.83 1.61 -8.89
CA GLU A 24 -0.09 1.12 -7.86
C GLU A 24 0.13 -0.33 -7.41
N VAL A 25 1.21 -0.98 -7.85
CA VAL A 25 1.51 -2.39 -7.58
C VAL A 25 2.87 -2.55 -6.89
N THR A 26 3.84 -1.69 -7.22
CA THR A 26 5.19 -1.78 -6.67
C THR A 26 5.25 -1.15 -5.28
N VAL A 27 5.58 -1.96 -4.27
CA VAL A 27 5.75 -1.51 -2.89
C VAL A 27 7.16 -0.98 -2.65
N ILE A 28 7.28 0.30 -2.29
CA ILE A 28 8.55 0.99 -2.02
C ILE A 28 8.94 0.87 -0.54
N SER A 29 7.95 0.98 0.35
CA SER A 29 8.10 0.82 1.80
C SER A 29 6.79 0.32 2.43
N HIS A 30 6.88 -0.31 3.59
CA HIS A 30 5.71 -0.76 4.35
C HIS A 30 6.02 -0.76 5.86
N GLY A 31 4.97 -0.72 6.69
CA GLY A 31 5.10 -0.77 8.15
C GLY A 31 3.87 -0.28 8.90
N LYS A 32 3.93 -0.28 10.22
CA LYS A 32 2.78 0.07 11.08
C LYS A 32 2.52 1.58 11.20
N ASP A 33 3.53 2.40 10.91
CA ASP A 33 3.51 3.85 11.08
C ASP A 33 3.46 4.56 9.71
N ALA A 34 2.38 5.29 9.46
CA ALA A 34 2.15 6.00 8.21
C ALA A 34 3.26 7.00 7.89
N LYS A 35 3.72 7.73 8.91
CA LYS A 35 4.70 8.81 8.76
C LYS A 35 6.06 8.24 8.39
N LYS A 36 6.50 7.19 9.08
CA LYS A 36 7.77 6.52 8.76
C LYS A 36 7.76 5.91 7.37
N VAL A 37 6.67 5.22 7.01
CA VAL A 37 6.51 4.62 5.67
C VAL A 37 6.60 5.70 4.58
N TRP A 38 5.93 6.84 4.78
CA TRP A 38 5.98 7.99 3.86
C TRP A 38 7.38 8.59 3.74
N GLU A 39 8.05 8.86 4.86
CA GLU A 39 9.40 9.42 4.89
C GLU A 39 10.41 8.47 4.22
N ASP A 40 10.31 7.17 4.49
CA ASP A 40 11.19 6.16 3.89
C ASP A 40 10.96 6.02 2.39
N ALA A 41 9.71 6.13 1.93
CA ALA A 41 9.39 6.08 0.51
C ALA A 41 9.90 7.34 -0.22
N THR A 42 9.61 8.52 0.32
CA THR A 42 10.03 9.80 -0.28
C THR A 42 11.55 9.99 -0.30
N LYS A 43 12.30 9.33 0.59
CA LYS A 43 13.77 9.27 0.51
C LYS A 43 14.28 8.33 -0.60
N LYS A 44 13.51 7.29 -0.95
CA LYS A 44 13.91 6.27 -1.94
C LYS A 44 13.52 6.64 -3.36
N VAL A 45 12.47 7.42 -3.54
CA VAL A 45 11.95 7.79 -4.87
C VAL A 45 11.84 9.30 -5.03
N SER A 46 12.04 9.77 -6.26
CA SER A 46 11.93 11.20 -6.61
C SER A 46 10.50 11.66 -6.92
N PHE A 47 9.53 10.74 -6.89
CA PHE A 47 8.12 11.02 -7.14
C PHE A 47 7.29 10.83 -5.87
N THR A 48 6.09 11.40 -5.86
CA THR A 48 5.12 11.24 -4.76
C THR A 48 4.54 9.82 -4.78
N PRO A 49 4.86 8.95 -3.80
CA PRO A 49 4.28 7.61 -3.72
C PRO A 49 2.82 7.67 -3.26
N LEU A 50 2.05 6.62 -3.54
CA LEU A 50 0.68 6.48 -3.02
C LEU A 50 0.72 5.77 -1.66
N LEU A 51 0.25 6.44 -0.61
CA LEU A 51 0.19 5.83 0.72
C LEU A 51 -1.17 5.15 0.93
N PHE A 52 -1.14 3.85 1.16
CA PHE A 52 -2.35 3.03 1.34
C PHE A 52 -2.32 2.27 2.67
N LYS A 53 -3.43 2.30 3.42
CA LYS A 53 -3.61 1.47 4.61
C LYS A 53 -4.30 0.17 4.22
N VAL A 54 -3.57 -0.93 4.28
CA VAL A 54 -4.15 -2.23 3.99
C VAL A 54 -5.12 -2.60 5.12
N PRO A 55 -6.38 -2.93 4.79
CA PRO A 55 -7.37 -3.27 5.80
C PRO A 55 -6.94 -4.50 6.61
N THR A 56 -7.33 -4.55 7.88
CA THR A 56 -7.09 -5.71 8.76
C THR A 56 -8.14 -6.79 8.60
N LYS A 57 -9.30 -6.46 8.03
CA LYS A 57 -10.37 -7.41 7.72
C LYS A 57 -10.84 -7.11 6.32
N ASN A 58 -10.88 -8.14 5.47
CA ASN A 58 -11.54 -8.06 4.19
C ASN A 58 -13.04 -8.26 4.43
N ILE A 59 -13.69 -7.21 4.93
CA ILE A 59 -15.16 -7.17 5.06
C ILE A 59 -15.70 -6.76 3.70
N ALA A 60 -16.27 -7.73 2.98
CA ALA A 60 -17.01 -7.44 1.76
C ALA A 60 -18.19 -6.54 2.13
N TYR A 61 -18.25 -5.35 1.53
CA TYR A 61 -19.43 -4.51 1.64
C TYR A 61 -20.50 -5.05 0.70
N ILE A 62 -21.60 -5.53 1.26
CA ILE A 62 -22.79 -5.97 0.53
C ILE A 62 -23.87 -4.94 0.89
N GLY A 63 -24.23 -4.09 -0.07
CA GLY A 63 -25.25 -3.06 0.05
C GLY A 63 -26.65 -3.59 -0.23
#